data_AF-A0A7V4FYZ9-F1
#
_entry.id   AF-A0A7V4FYZ9-F1
#
_cell.length_a   1.000
_cell.length_b   1.000
_cell.length_c   1.000
_cell.angle_alpha   90.00
_cell.angle_beta   90.00
_cell.angle_gamma   90.00
#
_symmetry.space_group_name_H-M   'P 1'
#
loop_
_entity.id
_entity.type
_entity.pdbx_description
1 polymer ?
#
loop_
_entity_poly.entity_id
_entity_poly.type
_entity_poly.pdbx_seq_one_letter_code
_entity_poly.pdbx_strand_id
1 'polypeptide(L)'
;MNQLIAFLLDHVMLDFSGGLTIDMVKDFIRDDDSREARALLNKLMQDGGVEEMQLTLADCLQEQLRTGLTEDVIREQLKLYAES
;
A
#
# COMPACT_ATOMS: atom_id res chain seq x y z
N MET A 1 -19.03 14.54 13.37
CA MET A 1 -18.61 14.14 12.01
C MET A 1 -17.21 14.65 11.68
N ASN A 2 -16.93 15.97 11.72
CA ASN A 2 -15.61 16.50 11.34
C ASN A 2 -14.45 15.93 12.18
N GLN A 3 -14.61 15.83 13.51
CA GLN A 3 -13.60 15.21 14.37
C GLN A 3 -13.36 13.72 14.07
N LEU A 4 -14.41 12.98 13.69
CA LEU A 4 -14.29 11.59 13.27
C LEU A 4 -13.53 11.49 11.95
N ILE A 5 -13.86 12.33 10.96
CA ILE A 5 -13.18 12.39 9.67
C ILE A 5 -11.69 12.70 9.86
N ALA A 6 -11.36 13.69 10.70
CA ALA A 6 -9.96 14.04 11.01
C ALA A 6 -9.21 12.85 11.61
N PHE A 7 -9.82 12.17 12.60
CA PHE A 7 -9.24 10.97 13.19
C PHE A 7 -9.00 9.87 12.15
N LEU A 8 -9.98 9.61 11.28
CA LEU A 8 -9.83 8.58 10.24
C LEU A 8 -8.73 8.94 9.24
N LEU A 9 -8.61 10.20 8.82
CA LEU A 9 -7.54 10.66 7.94
C LEU A 9 -6.16 10.58 8.59
N ASP A 10 -6.07 10.82 9.89
CA ASP A 10 -4.81 10.72 10.63
C ASP A 10 -4.35 9.28 10.84
N HIS A 11 -5.30 8.35 10.95
CA HIS A 11 -5.05 6.95 11.27
C HIS A 11 -5.25 5.98 10.09
N VAL A 12 -5.58 6.46 8.90
CA VAL A 12 -5.65 5.60 7.71
C VAL A 12 -4.24 5.07 7.39
N MET A 13 -4.16 3.78 7.11
CA MET A 13 -2.93 3.08 6.75
C MET A 13 -3.14 2.34 5.43
N LEU A 14 -2.18 2.46 4.51
CA LEU A 14 -2.06 1.63 3.34
C LEU A 14 -1.52 0.27 3.78
N ASP A 15 -2.10 -0.77 3.22
CA ASP A 15 -1.61 -2.13 3.37
C ASP A 15 -1.69 -2.85 2.02
N PHE A 16 -0.74 -3.75 1.77
CA PHE A 16 -0.69 -4.58 0.58
C PHE A 16 -1.34 -5.94 0.88
N SER A 17 -2.63 -6.05 0.58
CA SER A 17 -3.37 -7.31 0.70
C SER A 17 -2.97 -8.37 -0.36
N GLY A 18 -3.40 -9.61 -0.17
CA GLY A 18 -3.29 -10.67 -1.18
C GLY A 18 -2.20 -11.72 -0.93
N GLY A 19 -1.45 -11.62 0.17
CA GLY A 19 -0.47 -12.64 0.57
C GLY A 19 0.65 -12.83 -0.44
N LEU A 20 1.27 -11.72 -0.88
CA LEU A 20 2.39 -11.75 -1.80
C LEU A 20 3.52 -12.61 -1.23
N THR A 21 4.11 -13.46 -2.06
CA THR A 21 5.28 -14.26 -1.69
C THR A 21 6.45 -13.97 -2.63
N ILE A 22 7.66 -14.32 -2.21
CA ILE A 22 8.85 -14.20 -3.08
C ILE A 22 8.66 -14.96 -4.40
N ASP A 23 8.05 -16.14 -4.37
CA ASP A 23 7.89 -16.95 -5.58
C ASP A 23 6.89 -16.29 -6.55
N MET A 24 5.83 -15.68 -6.04
CA MET A 24 4.94 -14.86 -6.86
C MET A 24 5.66 -13.65 -7.48
N VAL A 25 6.54 -12.99 -6.72
CA VAL A 25 7.33 -11.87 -7.27
C VAL A 25 8.23 -12.35 -8.41
N LYS A 26 8.94 -13.47 -8.23
CA LYS A 26 9.76 -14.08 -9.30
C LYS A 26 8.92 -14.41 -10.54
N ASP A 27 7.73 -14.96 -10.34
CA ASP A 27 6.82 -15.29 -11.44
C ASP A 27 6.29 -14.04 -12.15
N PHE A 28 6.06 -12.93 -11.44
CA PHE A 28 5.59 -11.68 -12.05
C PHE A 28 6.65 -10.98 -12.89
N ILE A 29 7.93 -11.08 -12.52
CA ILE A 29 9.03 -10.39 -13.22
C ILE A 29 9.94 -11.36 -14.00
N ARG A 30 9.50 -12.59 -14.22
CA ARG A 30 10.28 -13.66 -14.89
C ARG A 30 10.82 -13.29 -16.27
N ASP A 31 10.10 -12.46 -17.01
CA ASP A 31 10.43 -12.04 -18.37
C ASP A 31 10.94 -10.58 -18.39
N ASP A 32 11.18 -9.98 -17.22
CA ASP A 32 11.74 -8.63 -17.06
C ASP A 32 13.25 -8.67 -16.79
N ASP A 33 14.03 -8.48 -17.84
CA ASP A 33 15.49 -8.46 -17.81
C ASP A 33 16.09 -7.12 -17.36
N SER A 34 15.26 -6.16 -16.93
CA SER A 34 15.71 -4.85 -16.51
C SER A 34 16.65 -4.90 -15.30
N ARG A 35 17.48 -3.87 -15.16
CA ARG A 35 18.40 -3.75 -14.02
C ARG A 35 17.62 -3.60 -12.71
N GLU A 36 16.47 -2.94 -12.78
CA GLU A 36 15.55 -2.66 -11.71
C GLU A 36 14.94 -3.95 -11.16
N ALA A 37 14.41 -4.83 -12.03
CA ALA A 37 13.85 -6.13 -11.63
C ALA A 37 14.90 -7.02 -10.95
N ARG A 38 16.11 -7.07 -11.52
CA ARG A 38 17.24 -7.83 -10.94
C ARG A 38 17.67 -7.28 -9.58
N ALA A 39 17.71 -5.95 -9.42
CA ALA A 39 18.06 -5.32 -8.16
C ALA A 39 17.02 -5.61 -7.07
N LEU A 40 15.73 -5.55 -7.42
CA LEU A 40 14.63 -5.87 -6.52
C LEU A 40 14.71 -7.32 -6.03
N LEU A 41 14.85 -8.30 -6.94
CA LEU A 41 14.99 -9.72 -6.56
C LEU A 41 16.16 -9.94 -5.61
N ASN A 42 17.31 -9.34 -5.91
CA ASN A 42 18.48 -9.47 -5.05
C ASN A 42 18.23 -8.92 -3.65
N LYS A 43 17.53 -7.77 -3.53
CA LYS A 43 17.18 -7.19 -2.24
C LYS A 43 16.19 -8.07 -1.47
N LEU A 44 15.13 -8.56 -2.12
CA LEU A 44 14.15 -9.46 -1.50
C LEU A 44 14.78 -10.78 -1.02
N MET A 45 15.74 -11.32 -1.76
CA MET A 45 16.50 -12.49 -1.32
C MET A 45 17.39 -12.19 -0.10
N GLN A 46 17.97 -10.98 -0.01
CA GLN A 46 18.77 -10.56 1.15
C GLN A 46 17.89 -10.35 2.39
N ASP A 47 16.71 -9.79 2.22
CA ASP A 47 15.75 -9.53 3.30
C ASP A 47 15.00 -10.80 3.73
N GLY A 48 15.11 -11.89 2.96
CA GLY A 48 14.52 -13.19 3.27
C GLY A 48 13.00 -13.24 3.08
N GLY A 49 12.41 -12.23 2.46
CA GLY A 49 10.97 -12.08 2.35
C GLY A 49 10.54 -10.87 1.53
N VAL A 50 9.23 -10.63 1.48
CA VAL A 50 8.62 -9.44 0.87
C VAL A 50 8.11 -8.44 1.89
N GLU A 51 8.09 -8.82 3.17
CA GLU A 51 7.45 -8.10 4.26
C GLU A 51 8.07 -6.71 4.44
N GLU A 52 9.41 -6.63 4.49
CA GLU A 52 10.13 -5.35 4.64
C GLU A 52 9.87 -4.41 3.45
N MET A 53 9.83 -4.94 2.23
CA MET A 53 9.48 -4.17 1.04
C MET A 53 8.04 -3.65 1.14
N GLN A 54 7.08 -4.49 1.53
CA GLN A 54 5.68 -4.09 1.66
C GLN A 54 5.50 -2.99 2.72
N LEU A 55 6.13 -3.13 3.89
CA LEU A 55 6.12 -2.11 4.94
C LEU A 55 6.72 -0.80 4.46
N THR A 56 7.91 -0.87 3.86
CA THR A 56 8.61 0.32 3.36
C THR A 56 7.76 1.05 2.31
N LEU A 57 7.18 0.31 1.35
CA LEU A 57 6.32 0.89 0.33
C LEU A 57 5.04 1.46 0.94
N ALA A 58 4.45 0.80 1.94
CA ALA A 58 3.25 1.30 2.62
C ALA A 58 3.50 2.66 3.27
N ASP A 59 4.57 2.77 4.04
CA ASP A 59 4.98 4.02 4.69
C ASP A 59 5.27 5.11 3.66
N CYS A 60 6.03 4.76 2.61
CA CYS A 60 6.47 5.71 1.59
C CYS A 60 5.36 6.18 0.66
N LEU A 61 4.27 5.41 0.50
CA LEU A 61 3.12 5.73 -0.35
C LEU A 61 1.94 6.33 0.42
N GLN A 62 1.94 6.19 1.76
CA GLN A 62 0.91 6.71 2.65
C GLN A 62 0.71 8.23 2.48
N GLU A 63 1.80 8.98 2.31
CA GLU A 63 1.75 10.44 2.16
C GLU A 63 1.05 10.87 0.88
N GLN A 64 1.30 10.16 -0.22
CA GLN A 64 0.73 10.41 -1.54
C GLN A 64 -0.76 10.04 -1.52
N LEU A 65 -1.14 9.02 -0.74
CA LEU A 65 -2.54 8.62 -0.56
C LEU A 65 -3.38 9.73 0.10
N ARG A 66 -2.80 10.50 1.03
CA ARG A 66 -3.46 11.66 1.65
C ARG A 66 -3.84 12.75 0.64
N THR A 67 -3.25 12.77 -0.55
CA THR A 67 -3.68 13.71 -1.60
C THR A 67 -5.03 13.35 -2.21
N GLY A 68 -5.38 12.06 -2.25
CA GLY A 68 -6.66 11.57 -2.78
C GLY A 68 -7.73 11.39 -1.71
N LEU A 69 -7.35 11.03 -0.48
CA LEU A 69 -8.27 10.90 0.65
C LEU A 69 -8.48 12.25 1.33
N THR A 70 -9.47 13.01 0.83
CA THR A 70 -9.85 14.31 1.41
C THR A 70 -10.98 14.17 2.42
N GLU A 71 -11.21 15.21 3.23
CA GLU A 71 -12.35 15.23 4.16
C GLU A 71 -13.69 15.01 3.46
N ASP A 72 -13.86 15.55 2.26
CA ASP A 72 -15.09 15.41 1.48
C ASP A 72 -15.30 13.97 1.01
N VAL A 73 -14.23 13.32 0.53
CA VAL A 73 -14.27 11.91 0.13
C VAL A 73 -14.67 11.04 1.33
N ILE A 74 -14.00 11.21 2.48
CA ILE A 74 -14.33 10.42 3.67
C ILE A 74 -15.77 10.70 4.15
N ARG A 75 -16.22 11.96 4.12
CA ARG A 75 -17.59 12.31 4.50
C ARG A 75 -18.62 11.65 3.61
N GLU A 76 -18.40 11.63 2.29
CA GLU A 76 -19.29 10.98 1.34
C GLU A 76 -19.36 9.48 1.58
N GLN A 77 -18.21 8.81 1.75
CA GLN A 77 -18.17 7.38 2.06
C GLN A 77 -18.89 7.04 3.36
N LEU A 78 -18.72 7.86 4.41
CA LEU A 78 -19.43 7.68 5.68
C LEU A 78 -20.95 7.83 5.54
N LYS A 79 -21.44 8.72 4.67
CA LYS A 79 -22.87 8.86 4.39
C LYS A 79 -23.41 7.65 3.67
N LEU A 80 -22.74 7.21 2.60
CA LEU A 80 -23.14 6.03 1.83
C LEU A 80 -23.22 4.79 2.72
N TYR A 81 -22.23 4.58 3.60
CA TYR A 81 -22.24 3.50 4.59
C TYR A 81 -23.40 3.61 5.58
N ALA A 82 -23.78 4.81 6.01
CA ALA A 82 -24.90 5.00 6.94
C ALA A 82 -26.27 4.77 6.28
N GLU A 83 -26.35 4.86 4.95
CA GLU A 83 -27.57 4.71 4.15
C GLU A 83 -27.73 3.30 3.53
N SER A 84 -26.69 2.45 3.60
CA SER A 84 -26.69 1.05 3.16
C SER A 84 -27.22 0.09 4.22
#